data_AF-Q0WN74-F1
#
_entry.id   AF-Q0WN74-F1
#
_cell.length_a   1.000
_cell.length_b   1.000
_cell.length_c   1.000
_cell.angle_alpha   90.00
_cell.angle_beta   90.00
_cell.angle_gamma   90.00
#
_symmetry.space_group_name_H-M   'P 1'
#
loop_
_entity.id
_entity.type
_entity.pdbx_description
1 polymer ?
#
loop_
_entity_poly.entity_id
_entity_poly.type
_entity_poly.pdbx_seq_one_letter_code
_entity_poly.pdbx_strand_id
1 'polypeptide(L)'
;MTNSVPSLLVREHAILLNLGSLRAIAMRDRVLIFDYNRRGGRAFVDTLMPRLNPRSMNGGPSMPFELEAVESALISRIQRLEQRLMDIEPRVQALLEVLPNRLTADILEELRISKQRLVELGSRAGALRQMLLDLLEDPHEIRRICIMGRNCTLRRGDDDLECTLPSDKLIAEEEEEEIEMLLENYLQRCESCHGQAERLLGSAKEMEDSIAVNLSSRRLEVSRFELLLQVGTFCVAVGALIAGIFGMNLRSYLEEQASAFWLTTGGIIIGAAVAFFLMYSYLSRRKIF
;
A
#
# COMPACT_ATOMS: atom_id res chain seq x y z
N MET A 1 -9.78 7.25 -15.53
CA MET A 1 -8.40 7.62 -15.92
C MET A 1 -7.73 6.38 -16.48
N THR A 2 -7.26 6.41 -17.73
CA THR A 2 -6.65 5.25 -18.38
C THR A 2 -5.31 4.94 -17.70
N ASN A 3 -5.28 3.94 -16.80
CA ASN A 3 -4.03 3.29 -16.37
C ASN A 3 -3.50 2.53 -17.59
N SER A 4 -2.81 3.21 -18.50
CA SER A 4 -2.00 2.53 -19.51
C SER A 4 -0.73 2.03 -18.83
N VAL A 5 -0.40 0.77 -19.07
CA VAL A 5 0.88 0.17 -18.68
C VAL A 5 2.00 1.05 -19.28
N PRO A 6 3.06 1.37 -18.51
CA PRO A 6 4.18 2.11 -19.05
C PRO A 6 4.89 1.29 -20.12
N SER A 7 5.26 1.92 -21.22
CA SER A 7 5.97 1.27 -22.32
C SER A 7 6.95 2.25 -22.95
N LEU A 8 8.17 1.79 -23.15
CA LEU A 8 9.19 2.42 -23.98
C LEU A 8 9.42 1.48 -25.16
N LEU A 9 9.19 1.96 -26.38
CA LEU A 9 9.36 1.16 -27.59
C LEU A 9 10.33 1.87 -28.52
N VAL A 10 11.43 1.19 -28.85
CA VAL A 10 12.42 1.71 -29.78
C VAL A 10 12.05 1.30 -31.21
N ARG A 11 11.92 2.28 -32.10
CA ARG A 11 11.75 2.08 -33.56
C ARG A 11 12.96 2.66 -34.28
N GLU A 12 13.12 2.31 -35.55
CA GLU A 12 14.27 2.71 -36.38
C GLU A 12 14.58 4.21 -36.34
N HIS A 13 13.55 5.07 -36.27
CA HIS A 13 13.71 6.53 -36.34
C HIS A 13 13.02 7.29 -35.20
N ALA A 14 12.51 6.59 -34.19
CA ALA A 14 11.78 7.21 -33.10
C ALA A 14 11.66 6.31 -31.85
N ILE A 15 11.61 6.93 -30.68
CA ILE A 15 11.29 6.27 -29.41
C ILE A 15 9.87 6.67 -29.01
N LEU A 16 9.00 5.66 -28.84
CA LEU A 16 7.65 5.88 -28.35
C LEU A 16 7.65 5.77 -26.82
N LEU A 17 7.25 6.86 -26.17
CA LEU A 17 7.18 6.97 -24.72
C LEU A 17 5.72 7.00 -24.29
N ASN A 18 5.29 6.00 -23.52
CA ASN A 18 4.01 6.02 -22.83
C ASN A 18 4.26 5.76 -21.35
N LEU A 19 4.31 6.82 -20.54
CA LEU A 19 4.58 6.77 -19.10
C LEU A 19 3.32 7.17 -18.31
N GLY A 20 2.18 6.59 -18.70
CA GLY A 20 0.86 6.79 -18.12
C GLY A 20 0.23 8.14 -18.50
N SER A 21 0.60 9.21 -17.78
CA SER A 21 0.08 10.57 -18.04
C SER A 21 0.86 11.35 -19.08
N LEU A 22 2.02 10.83 -19.51
CA LEU A 22 2.85 11.35 -20.57
C LEU A 22 2.80 10.36 -21.74
N ARG A 23 2.50 10.88 -22.93
CA ARG A 23 2.60 10.15 -24.20
C ARG A 23 3.40 11.03 -25.13
N ALA A 24 4.53 10.55 -25.61
CA ALA A 24 5.41 11.31 -26.48
C ALA A 24 6.09 10.42 -27.51
N ILE A 25 6.52 11.02 -28.62
CA ILE A 25 7.41 10.40 -29.60
C ILE A 25 8.66 11.26 -29.64
N ALA A 26 9.78 10.70 -29.23
CA ALA A 26 11.09 11.32 -29.37
C ALA A 26 11.69 10.92 -30.71
N MET A 27 12.08 11.91 -31.51
CA MET A 27 12.86 11.75 -32.74
C MET A 27 14.16 12.52 -32.55
N ARG A 28 15.11 12.35 -33.48
CA ARG A 28 16.45 12.96 -33.39
C ARG A 28 16.47 14.49 -33.26
N ASP A 29 15.48 15.18 -33.83
CA ASP A 29 15.44 16.65 -33.91
C ASP A 29 14.22 17.29 -33.22
N ARG A 30 13.27 16.47 -32.75
CA ARG A 30 12.00 16.95 -32.20
C ARG A 30 11.33 15.92 -31.30
N VAL A 31 10.57 16.39 -30.31
CA VAL A 31 9.66 15.55 -29.50
C VAL A 31 8.23 15.97 -29.79
N LEU A 32 7.37 15.01 -30.11
CA LEU A 32 5.93 15.21 -30.24
C LEU A 32 5.25 14.76 -28.95
N ILE A 33 4.61 15.68 -28.23
CA ILE A 33 3.89 15.38 -26.98
C ILE A 33 2.39 15.33 -27.28
N PHE A 34 1.77 14.18 -26.98
CA PHE A 34 0.32 14.06 -27.03
C PHE A 34 -0.29 14.57 -25.71
N ASP A 35 -1.36 15.35 -25.80
CA ASP A 35 -2.09 15.90 -24.66
C ASP A 35 -1.19 16.68 -23.65
N TYR A 36 -0.47 17.70 -24.12
CA TYR A 36 0.41 18.56 -23.28
C TYR A 36 -0.29 19.07 -22.01
N ASN A 37 -1.60 19.32 -22.07
CA ASN A 37 -2.38 19.86 -20.96
C ASN A 37 -2.51 18.92 -19.75
N ARG A 38 -2.15 17.64 -19.88
CA ARG A 38 -2.11 16.73 -18.74
C ARG A 38 -0.92 17.05 -17.84
N ARG A 39 -1.05 16.71 -16.55
CA ARG A 39 0.03 16.89 -15.55
C ARG A 39 1.36 16.26 -15.98
N GLY A 40 1.32 15.13 -16.70
CA GLY A 40 2.52 14.48 -17.21
C GLY A 40 3.23 15.25 -18.32
N GLY A 41 2.47 15.82 -19.26
CA GLY A 41 3.02 16.61 -20.36
C GLY A 41 3.69 17.90 -19.87
N ARG A 42 3.05 18.63 -18.94
CA ARG A 42 3.65 19.84 -18.35
C ARG A 42 4.94 19.54 -17.57
N ALA A 43 4.89 18.57 -16.66
CA ALA A 43 6.07 18.18 -15.88
C ALA A 43 7.26 17.74 -16.75
N PHE A 44 6.97 17.04 -17.85
CA PHE A 44 7.98 16.66 -18.83
C PHE A 44 8.62 17.89 -19.50
N VAL A 45 7.82 18.84 -19.98
CA VAL A 45 8.32 20.09 -20.59
C VAL A 45 9.13 20.91 -19.59
N ASP A 46 8.68 21.01 -18.34
CA ASP A 46 9.38 21.73 -17.28
C ASP A 46 10.75 21.12 -16.98
N THR A 47 10.92 19.81 -17.20
CA THR A 47 12.19 19.10 -17.02
C THR A 47 13.07 19.19 -18.27
N LEU A 48 12.48 19.09 -19.47
CA LEU A 48 13.20 19.07 -20.74
C LEU A 48 13.72 20.44 -21.17
N MET A 49 12.90 21.50 -21.05
CA MET A 49 13.24 22.84 -21.56
C MET A 49 14.52 23.44 -20.99
N PRO A 50 14.82 23.34 -19.68
CA PRO A 50 16.07 23.85 -19.13
C PRO A 50 17.30 23.12 -19.68
N ARG A 51 17.18 21.82 -19.95
CA ARG A 51 18.27 20.97 -20.43
C ARG A 51 18.60 21.17 -21.90
N LEU A 52 17.59 21.49 -22.71
CA LEU A 52 17.78 21.90 -24.10
C LEU A 52 18.40 23.30 -24.25
N ASN A 53 18.54 24.06 -23.17
CA ASN A 53 19.00 25.43 -23.23
C ASN A 53 20.54 25.49 -23.24
N PRO A 54 21.19 25.93 -24.34
CA PRO A 54 22.65 25.85 -24.52
C PRO A 54 23.45 26.67 -23.49
N ARG A 55 22.80 27.56 -22.72
CA ARG A 55 23.42 28.29 -21.61
C ARG A 55 23.73 27.44 -20.38
N SER A 56 23.16 26.23 -20.28
CA SER A 56 23.43 25.26 -19.22
C SER A 56 24.58 24.31 -19.55
N MET A 57 25.11 24.35 -20.78
CA MET A 57 26.10 23.39 -21.26
C MET A 57 27.50 23.79 -20.79
N ASN A 58 27.88 23.36 -19.59
CA ASN A 58 29.25 23.47 -19.09
C ASN A 58 30.17 22.48 -19.84
N GLY A 59 30.45 22.73 -21.12
CA GLY A 59 31.57 22.15 -21.87
C GLY A 59 31.66 20.62 -22.01
N GLY A 60 30.70 19.84 -21.53
CA GLY A 60 30.65 18.38 -21.69
C GLY A 60 30.13 17.95 -23.06
N PRO A 61 30.39 16.71 -23.50
CA PRO A 61 29.74 16.13 -24.67
C PRO A 61 28.22 16.20 -24.49
N SER A 62 27.53 16.74 -25.50
CA SER A 62 26.08 16.87 -25.49
C SER A 62 25.47 15.50 -25.71
N MET A 63 24.71 15.00 -24.73
CA MET A 63 23.85 13.82 -24.89
C MET A 63 22.98 13.97 -26.15
N PRO A 64 22.73 12.88 -26.91
CA PRO A 64 21.80 12.91 -28.04
C PRO A 64 20.40 13.37 -27.60
N PHE A 65 19.74 14.16 -28.46
CA PHE A 65 18.46 14.79 -28.13
C PHE A 65 17.36 13.77 -27.77
N GLU A 66 17.33 12.63 -28.44
CA GLU A 66 16.42 11.52 -28.16
C GLU A 66 16.62 10.94 -26.76
N LEU A 67 17.87 10.82 -26.30
CA LEU A 67 18.19 10.32 -24.97
C LEU A 67 17.88 11.37 -23.90
N GLU A 68 18.12 12.65 -24.19
CA GLU A 68 17.72 13.77 -23.33
C GLU A 68 16.19 13.82 -23.11
N ALA A 69 15.43 13.51 -24.17
CA ALA A 69 13.98 13.37 -24.10
C ALA A 69 13.54 12.15 -23.27
N VAL A 70 14.21 11.00 -23.42
CA VAL A 70 13.94 9.80 -22.61
C VAL A 70 14.26 10.07 -21.14
N GLU A 71 15.43 10.65 -20.85
CA GLU A 71 15.88 10.95 -19.49
C GLU A 71 14.92 11.93 -18.81
N SER A 72 14.56 13.02 -19.48
CA SER A 72 13.58 13.99 -18.97
C SER A 72 12.21 13.34 -18.71
N ALA A 73 11.80 12.37 -19.52
CA ALA A 73 10.57 11.63 -19.33
C ALA A 73 10.62 10.71 -18.10
N LEU A 74 11.74 10.02 -17.89
CA LEU A 74 11.97 9.17 -16.72
C LEU A 74 12.05 10.00 -15.43
N ILE A 75 12.82 11.09 -15.43
CA ILE A 75 12.93 12.00 -14.28
C ILE A 75 11.58 12.54 -13.88
N SER A 76 10.85 13.16 -14.81
CA SER A 76 9.55 13.76 -14.53
C SER A 76 8.54 12.71 -14.03
N ARG A 77 8.66 11.45 -14.47
CA ARG A 77 7.80 10.36 -14.01
C ARG A 77 8.18 9.90 -12.60
N ILE A 78 9.46 9.65 -12.35
CA ILE A 78 9.98 9.10 -11.08
C ILE A 78 9.87 10.13 -9.96
N GLN A 79 10.24 11.39 -10.19
CA GLN A 79 10.10 12.47 -9.19
C GLN A 79 8.64 12.61 -8.71
N ARG A 80 7.67 12.42 -9.60
CA ARG A 80 6.26 12.43 -9.21
C ARG A 80 5.84 11.22 -8.38
N LEU A 81 6.48 10.06 -8.55
CA LEU A 81 6.25 8.90 -7.68
C LEU A 81 6.89 9.13 -6.32
N GLU A 82 8.14 9.61 -6.29
CA GLU A 82 8.87 9.97 -5.08
C GLU A 82 8.13 11.05 -4.27
N GLN A 83 7.62 12.10 -4.91
CA GLN A 83 6.84 13.14 -4.23
C GLN A 83 5.56 12.59 -3.61
N ARG A 84 4.84 11.70 -4.31
CA ARG A 84 3.64 11.04 -3.76
C ARG A 84 4.00 10.15 -2.57
N LEU A 85 5.17 9.52 -2.59
CA LEU A 85 5.66 8.73 -1.47
C LEU A 85 5.93 9.63 -0.25
N MET A 86 6.68 10.72 -0.45
CA MET A 86 7.00 11.72 0.57
C MET A 86 5.75 12.33 1.21
N ASP A 87 4.65 12.48 0.46
CA ASP A 87 3.38 12.98 1.00
C ASP A 87 2.62 11.94 1.86
N ILE A 88 2.77 10.65 1.54
CA ILE A 88 2.00 9.56 2.15
C ILE A 88 2.73 8.95 3.35
N GLU A 89 4.05 8.79 3.25
CA GLU A 89 4.90 8.18 4.27
C GLU A 89 4.70 8.75 5.68
N PRO A 90 4.84 10.08 5.92
CA PRO A 90 4.70 10.63 7.27
C PRO A 90 3.28 10.46 7.81
N ARG A 91 2.27 10.47 6.92
CA ARG A 91 0.87 10.25 7.31
C ARG A 91 0.64 8.83 7.79
N VAL A 92 1.19 7.85 7.07
CA VAL A 92 1.07 6.44 7.44
C VAL A 92 1.80 6.19 8.76
N GLN A 93 3.04 6.67 8.91
CA GLN A 93 3.80 6.54 10.14
C GLN A 93 3.05 7.13 11.35
N ALA A 94 2.53 8.35 11.22
CA ALA A 94 1.73 8.99 12.28
C ALA A 94 0.46 8.19 12.62
N LEU A 95 -0.24 7.64 11.62
CA LEU A 95 -1.41 6.79 11.87
C LEU A 95 -1.01 5.53 12.66
N LEU A 96 0.07 4.85 12.27
CA LEU A 96 0.53 3.63 12.94
C LEU A 96 0.90 3.85 14.42
N GLU A 97 1.39 5.04 14.79
CA GLU A 97 1.67 5.39 16.18
C GLU A 97 0.39 5.63 17.02
N VAL A 98 -0.66 6.20 16.40
CA VAL A 98 -1.90 6.58 17.10
C VAL A 98 -2.89 5.43 17.21
N LEU A 99 -2.95 4.57 16.18
CA LEU A 99 -3.91 3.46 16.07
C LEU A 99 -3.98 2.51 17.30
N PRO A 100 -2.87 2.15 17.99
CA PRO A 100 -2.93 1.26 19.15
C PRO A 100 -3.72 1.87 20.32
N ASN A 101 -3.66 3.20 20.45
CA ASN A 101 -4.21 3.94 21.58
C ASN A 101 -5.60 4.51 21.28
N ARG A 102 -5.94 4.76 20.01
CA ARG A 102 -7.21 5.35 19.60
C ARG A 102 -7.80 4.64 18.39
N LEU A 103 -8.83 3.83 18.65
CA LEU A 103 -9.64 3.16 17.62
C LEU A 103 -10.91 3.97 17.36
N THR A 104 -10.81 4.93 16.44
CA THR A 104 -11.94 5.74 15.97
C THR A 104 -12.23 5.43 14.50
N ALA A 105 -13.50 5.48 14.09
CA ALA A 105 -13.91 5.20 12.71
C ALA A 105 -13.16 6.09 11.69
N ASP A 106 -12.97 7.37 12.02
CA ASP A 106 -12.26 8.32 11.15
C ASP A 106 -10.80 7.92 10.91
N ILE A 107 -10.10 7.47 11.95
CA ILE A 107 -8.71 7.03 11.89
C ILE A 107 -8.57 5.76 11.01
N LEU A 108 -9.51 4.82 11.15
CA LEU A 108 -9.55 3.61 10.33
C LEU A 108 -9.84 3.94 8.85
N GLU A 109 -10.70 4.92 8.59
CA GLU A 109 -10.98 5.40 7.23
C GLU A 109 -9.76 6.10 6.63
N GLU A 110 -9.04 6.92 7.40
CA GLU A 110 -7.78 7.52 6.96
C GLU A 110 -6.70 6.47 6.66
N LEU A 111 -6.59 5.42 7.48
CA LEU A 111 -5.72 4.28 7.20
C LEU A 111 -6.12 3.58 5.91
N ARG A 112 -7.42 3.32 5.71
CA ARG A 112 -7.95 2.68 4.49
C ARG A 112 -7.60 3.49 3.24
N ILE A 113 -7.80 4.80 3.26
CA ILE A 113 -7.46 5.71 2.16
C ILE A 113 -5.95 5.71 1.92
N SER A 114 -5.14 5.76 2.97
CA SER A 114 -3.68 5.75 2.87
C SER A 114 -3.17 4.43 2.26
N LYS A 115 -3.73 3.29 2.70
CA LYS A 115 -3.48 1.95 2.13
C LYS A 115 -3.81 1.91 0.64
N GLN A 116 -4.98 2.42 0.24
CA GLN A 116 -5.37 2.44 -1.17
C GLN A 116 -4.39 3.28 -2.02
N ARG A 117 -3.92 4.42 -1.50
CA ARG A 117 -2.92 5.26 -2.18
C ARG A 117 -1.56 4.58 -2.28
N LEU A 118 -1.11 3.86 -1.24
CA LEU A 118 0.11 3.06 -1.27
C LEU A 118 0.03 1.94 -2.31
N VAL A 119 -1.10 1.23 -2.40
CA VAL A 119 -1.32 0.19 -3.42
C VAL A 119 -1.23 0.79 -4.84
N GLU A 120 -1.89 1.93 -5.08
CA GLU A 120 -1.83 2.60 -6.38
C GLU A 120 -0.41 3.10 -6.71
N LEU A 121 0.31 3.64 -5.72
CA LEU A 121 1.69 4.10 -5.88
C LEU A 121 2.63 2.92 -6.18
N GLY A 122 2.56 1.86 -5.37
CA GLY A 122 3.35 0.65 -5.51
C GLY A 122 3.12 -0.04 -6.84
N SER A 123 1.87 -0.15 -7.30
CA SER A 123 1.54 -0.69 -8.63
C SER A 123 2.12 0.15 -9.77
N ARG A 124 2.08 1.48 -9.67
CA ARG A 124 2.63 2.38 -10.70
C ARG A 124 4.15 2.39 -10.73
N ALA A 125 4.80 2.36 -9.57
CA ALA A 125 6.26 2.24 -9.48
C ALA A 125 6.71 0.86 -9.95
N GLY A 126 6.03 -0.21 -9.52
CA GLY A 126 6.32 -1.58 -9.95
C GLY A 126 6.19 -1.77 -11.46
N ALA A 127 5.19 -1.18 -12.10
CA ALA A 127 5.05 -1.24 -13.55
C ALA A 127 6.16 -0.48 -14.30
N LEU A 128 6.60 0.68 -13.78
CA LEU A 128 7.73 1.42 -14.36
C LEU A 128 9.06 0.67 -14.15
N ARG A 129 9.25 0.08 -12.97
CA ARG A 129 10.38 -0.80 -12.66
C ARG A 129 10.45 -1.95 -13.63
N GLN A 130 9.33 -2.66 -13.85
CA GLN A 130 9.29 -3.79 -14.76
C GLN A 130 9.65 -3.36 -16.19
N MET A 131 9.10 -2.25 -16.68
CA MET A 131 9.45 -1.75 -18.01
C MET A 131 10.94 -1.41 -18.16
N LEU A 132 11.58 -0.81 -17.13
CA LEU A 132 13.01 -0.53 -17.16
C LEU A 132 13.86 -1.80 -17.11
N LEU A 133 13.42 -2.79 -16.32
CA LEU A 133 14.07 -4.09 -16.22
C LEU A 133 13.96 -4.87 -17.54
N ASP A 134 12.78 -4.93 -18.15
CA ASP A 134 12.57 -5.55 -19.46
C ASP A 134 13.44 -4.89 -20.56
N LEU A 135 13.66 -3.57 -20.46
CA LEU A 135 14.52 -2.83 -21.39
C LEU A 135 16.01 -3.13 -21.18
N LEU A 136 16.45 -3.25 -19.93
CA LEU A 136 17.83 -3.60 -19.57
C LEU A 136 18.16 -5.07 -19.86
N GLU A 137 17.17 -5.96 -19.84
CA GLU A 137 17.36 -7.39 -20.17
C GLU A 137 17.52 -7.66 -21.68
N ASP A 138 17.06 -6.74 -22.56
CA ASP A 138 17.23 -6.86 -24.02
C ASP A 138 18.34 -5.92 -24.54
N PRO A 139 19.60 -6.38 -24.68
CA PRO A 139 20.69 -5.55 -25.20
C PRO A 139 20.42 -5.06 -26.63
N HIS A 140 19.55 -5.73 -27.39
CA HIS A 140 19.19 -5.25 -28.72
C HIS A 140 18.29 -4.00 -28.68
N GLU A 141 17.44 -3.81 -27.67
CA GLU A 141 16.69 -2.54 -27.54
C GLU A 141 17.64 -1.39 -27.23
N ILE A 142 18.65 -1.60 -26.37
CA ILE A 142 19.67 -0.60 -26.04
C ILE A 142 20.50 -0.25 -27.28
N ARG A 143 21.01 -1.26 -28.00
CA ARG A 143 21.72 -1.04 -29.27
C ARG A 143 20.86 -0.33 -30.30
N ARG A 144 19.54 -0.61 -30.36
CA ARG A 144 18.60 0.12 -31.22
C ARG A 144 18.53 1.61 -30.88
N ILE A 145 18.71 1.99 -29.61
CA ILE A 145 18.81 3.40 -29.19
C ILE A 145 20.14 3.99 -29.68
N CYS A 146 21.27 3.31 -29.47
CA CYS A 146 22.61 3.80 -29.85
C CYS A 146 22.77 4.03 -31.37
N ILE A 147 22.11 3.21 -32.20
CA ILE A 147 22.17 3.36 -33.66
C ILE A 147 21.12 4.31 -34.23
N MET A 148 20.25 4.89 -33.39
CA MET A 148 19.15 5.72 -33.87
C MET A 148 19.69 6.93 -34.65
N GLY A 149 19.29 7.04 -35.92
CA GLY A 149 19.78 8.10 -36.81
C GLY A 149 21.22 7.91 -37.30
N ARG A 150 21.85 6.76 -37.07
CA ARG A 150 23.13 6.36 -37.68
C ARG A 150 22.89 5.41 -38.86
N ASN A 151 23.84 5.35 -39.78
CA ASN A 151 23.84 4.36 -40.87
C ASN A 151 24.43 3.04 -40.39
N CYS A 152 23.86 2.50 -39.32
CA CYS A 152 24.24 1.23 -38.74
C CYS A 152 23.06 0.27 -38.78
N THR A 153 23.35 -1.01 -38.95
CA THR A 153 22.35 -2.07 -38.97
C THR A 153 22.74 -3.16 -37.98
N LEU A 154 21.74 -3.70 -37.28
CA LEU A 154 21.90 -4.86 -36.40
C LEU A 154 21.57 -6.11 -37.20
N ARG A 155 22.54 -7.00 -37.40
CA ARG A 155 22.27 -8.32 -37.99
C ARG A 155 21.59 -9.22 -36.96
N ARG A 156 20.43 -9.77 -37.34
CA ARG A 156 19.63 -10.65 -36.49
C ARG A 156 20.26 -12.05 -36.47
N GLY A 157 21.08 -12.34 -35.46
CA GLY A 157 21.63 -13.69 -35.25
C GLY A 157 22.98 -13.77 -34.53
N ASP A 158 23.86 -12.78 -34.71
CA ASP A 158 25.25 -12.83 -34.23
C ASP A 158 25.65 -11.62 -33.35
N ASP A 159 24.70 -10.77 -32.93
CA ASP A 159 24.93 -9.52 -32.17
C ASP A 159 25.88 -8.49 -32.81
N ASP A 160 26.38 -8.79 -34.00
CA ASP A 160 27.33 -7.94 -34.73
C ASP A 160 26.68 -6.67 -35.26
N LEU A 161 27.21 -5.54 -34.77
CA LEU A 161 26.90 -4.20 -35.25
C LEU A 161 27.68 -3.91 -36.53
N GLU A 162 26.96 -3.70 -37.64
CA GLU A 162 27.53 -3.33 -38.93
C GLU A 162 27.22 -1.85 -39.23
N CYS A 163 28.25 -1.01 -39.17
CA CYS A 163 28.18 0.41 -39.47
C CYS A 163 28.97 0.72 -40.74
N THR A 164 28.50 1.68 -41.55
CA THR A 164 29.27 2.18 -42.70
C THR A 164 30.60 2.82 -42.31
N LEU A 165 30.69 3.36 -41.09
CA LEU A 165 31.87 4.03 -40.56
C LEU A 165 32.39 3.28 -39.31
N PRO A 166 33.70 2.97 -39.23
CA PRO A 166 34.28 2.35 -38.03
C PRO A 166 34.15 3.22 -36.78
N SER A 167 34.17 4.54 -36.94
CA SER A 167 33.95 5.50 -35.85
C SER A 167 32.56 5.37 -35.24
N ASP A 168 31.53 5.16 -36.07
CA ASP A 168 30.14 5.05 -35.61
C ASP A 168 29.93 3.78 -34.78
N LYS A 169 30.68 2.71 -35.09
CA LYS A 169 30.68 1.48 -34.30
C LYS A 169 31.27 1.70 -32.90
N LEU A 170 32.45 2.33 -32.83
CA LEU A 170 33.11 2.63 -31.55
C LEU A 170 32.24 3.55 -30.66
N ILE A 171 31.65 4.60 -31.24
CA ILE A 171 30.76 5.50 -30.50
C ILE A 171 29.51 4.78 -30.02
N ALA A 172 28.93 3.89 -30.83
CA ALA A 172 27.74 3.13 -30.43
C ALA A 172 28.04 2.15 -29.29
N GLU A 173 29.23 1.54 -29.27
CA GLU A 173 29.69 0.66 -28.18
C GLU A 173 29.94 1.47 -26.89
N GLU A 174 30.54 2.66 -26.98
CA GLU A 174 30.72 3.57 -25.82
C GLU A 174 29.37 4.07 -25.27
N GLU A 175 28.45 4.47 -26.14
CA GLU A 175 27.11 4.94 -25.74
C GLU A 175 26.23 3.83 -25.17
N GLU A 176 26.45 2.57 -25.54
CA GLU A 176 25.70 1.42 -24.99
C GLU A 176 25.90 1.33 -23.47
N GLU A 177 27.16 1.39 -23.01
CA GLU A 177 27.49 1.38 -21.57
C GLU A 177 26.94 2.61 -20.85
N GLU A 178 27.02 3.81 -21.45
CA GLU A 178 26.47 5.04 -20.87
C GLU A 178 24.94 4.98 -20.71
N ILE A 179 24.23 4.44 -21.71
CA ILE A 179 22.77 4.28 -21.66
C ILE A 179 22.37 3.24 -20.62
N GLU A 180 23.09 2.12 -20.53
CA GLU A 180 22.87 1.11 -19.49
C GLU A 180 23.00 1.72 -18.09
N MET A 181 24.11 2.39 -17.80
CA MET A 181 24.33 3.05 -16.51
C MET A 181 23.22 4.08 -16.19
N LEU A 182 22.78 4.85 -17.19
CA LEU A 182 21.68 5.80 -17.05
C LEU A 182 20.38 5.08 -16.67
N LEU A 183 20.01 4.02 -17.39
CA LEU A 183 18.78 3.27 -17.16
C LEU A 183 18.81 2.53 -15.81
N GLU A 184 19.95 1.95 -15.42
CA GLU A 184 20.17 1.32 -14.11
C GLU A 184 19.95 2.31 -12.96
N ASN A 185 20.44 3.55 -13.10
CA ASN A 185 20.20 4.58 -12.09
C ASN A 185 18.70 4.83 -11.89
N TYR A 186 17.94 4.95 -12.98
CA TYR A 186 16.50 5.16 -12.91
C TYR A 186 15.75 3.92 -12.42
N LEU A 187 16.22 2.72 -12.77
CA LEU A 187 15.70 1.47 -12.22
C LEU A 187 15.86 1.45 -10.70
N GLN A 188 17.05 1.75 -10.18
CA GLN A 188 17.34 1.79 -8.75
C GLN A 188 16.45 2.81 -8.01
N ARG A 189 16.25 4.00 -8.58
CA ARG A 189 15.33 5.00 -8.00
C ARG A 189 13.89 4.50 -7.96
N CYS A 190 13.44 3.86 -9.03
CA CYS A 190 12.10 3.28 -9.12
C CYS A 190 11.92 2.13 -8.11
N GLU A 191 12.93 1.27 -7.96
CA GLU A 191 12.99 0.20 -6.97
C GLU A 191 12.92 0.70 -5.54
N SER A 192 13.69 1.74 -5.22
CA SER A 192 13.64 2.37 -3.90
C SER A 192 12.22 2.88 -3.60
N CYS A 193 11.60 3.59 -4.54
CA CYS A 193 10.23 4.08 -4.38
C CYS A 193 9.20 2.94 -4.24
N HIS A 194 9.31 1.90 -5.06
CA HIS A 194 8.42 0.73 -5.00
C HIS A 194 8.57 -0.03 -3.68
N GLY A 195 9.81 -0.33 -3.28
CA GLY A 195 10.11 -1.07 -2.05
C GLY A 195 9.69 -0.31 -0.79
N GLN A 196 9.89 1.02 -0.75
CA GLN A 196 9.39 1.84 0.36
C GLN A 196 7.85 1.83 0.45
N ALA A 197 7.16 1.91 -0.69
CA ALA A 197 5.69 1.83 -0.72
C ALA A 197 5.19 0.45 -0.25
N GLU A 198 5.84 -0.64 -0.65
CA GLU A 198 5.50 -2.00 -0.19
C GLU A 198 5.75 -2.19 1.30
N ARG A 199 6.87 -1.68 1.84
CA ARG A 199 7.17 -1.73 3.28
C ARG A 199 6.10 -1.03 4.10
N LEU A 200 5.75 0.22 3.75
CA LEU A 200 4.70 0.97 4.43
C LEU A 200 3.33 0.28 4.34
N LEU A 201 3.03 -0.33 3.19
CA LEU A 201 1.82 -1.10 2.99
C LEU A 201 1.80 -2.36 3.87
N GLY A 202 2.95 -3.04 4.00
CA GLY A 202 3.13 -4.16 4.91
C GLY A 202 2.85 -3.78 6.36
N SER A 203 3.50 -2.72 6.85
CA SER A 203 3.28 -2.23 8.21
C SER A 203 1.83 -1.81 8.48
N ALA A 204 1.16 -1.20 7.49
CA ALA A 204 -0.25 -0.86 7.59
C ALA A 204 -1.17 -2.10 7.69
N LYS A 205 -0.87 -3.17 6.96
CA LYS A 205 -1.61 -4.44 7.03
C LYS A 205 -1.38 -5.15 8.36
N GLU A 206 -0.13 -5.25 8.80
CA GLU A 206 0.20 -5.84 10.10
C GLU A 206 -0.52 -5.13 11.25
N MET A 207 -0.61 -3.80 11.18
CA MET A 207 -1.35 -3.03 12.17
C MET A 207 -2.87 -3.27 12.12
N GLU A 208 -3.45 -3.40 10.93
CA GLU A 208 -4.86 -3.76 10.74
C GLU A 208 -5.17 -5.14 11.34
N ASP A 209 -4.29 -6.13 11.13
CA ASP A 209 -4.42 -7.47 11.70
C ASP A 209 -4.31 -7.43 13.23
N SER A 210 -3.37 -6.66 13.77
CA SER A 210 -3.24 -6.43 15.22
C SER A 210 -4.50 -5.81 15.83
N ILE A 211 -5.11 -4.84 15.14
CA ILE A 211 -6.38 -4.24 15.57
C ILE A 211 -7.50 -5.26 15.54
N ALA A 212 -7.60 -6.07 14.49
CA ALA A 212 -8.62 -7.10 14.39
C ALA A 212 -8.55 -8.09 15.56
N VAL A 213 -7.33 -8.49 15.96
CA VAL A 213 -7.08 -9.35 17.13
C VAL A 213 -7.43 -8.63 18.44
N ASN A 214 -7.06 -7.37 18.61
CA ASN A 214 -7.41 -6.62 19.82
C ASN A 214 -8.94 -6.42 19.97
N LEU A 215 -9.64 -6.15 18.87
CA LEU A 215 -11.10 -6.02 18.86
C LEU A 215 -11.81 -7.34 19.12
N SER A 216 -11.26 -8.48 18.68
CA SER A 216 -11.82 -9.78 19.03
C SER A 216 -11.64 -10.09 20.52
N SER A 217 -10.46 -9.77 21.09
CA SER A 217 -10.19 -9.90 22.52
C SER A 217 -11.15 -9.06 23.38
N ARG A 218 -11.33 -7.77 23.06
CA ARG A 218 -12.28 -6.91 23.79
C ARG A 218 -13.72 -7.40 23.70
N ARG A 219 -14.15 -7.92 22.54
CA ARG A 219 -15.49 -8.53 22.39
C ARG A 219 -15.66 -9.77 23.27
N LEU A 220 -14.61 -10.58 23.40
CA LEU A 220 -14.61 -11.74 24.29
C LEU A 220 -14.75 -11.32 25.75
N GLU A 221 -14.02 -10.28 26.19
CA GLU A 221 -14.17 -9.73 27.55
C GLU A 221 -15.60 -9.25 27.83
N VAL A 222 -16.21 -8.52 26.89
CA VAL A 222 -17.60 -8.05 27.01
C VAL A 222 -18.57 -9.23 27.07
N SER A 223 -18.41 -10.24 26.21
CA SER A 223 -19.27 -11.43 26.21
C SER A 223 -19.14 -12.24 27.51
N ARG A 224 -17.92 -12.32 28.07
CA ARG A 224 -17.70 -12.91 29.42
C ARG A 224 -18.45 -12.14 30.49
N PHE A 225 -18.39 -10.81 30.48
CA PHE A 225 -19.14 -9.99 31.43
C PHE A 225 -20.66 -10.16 31.27
N GLU A 226 -21.17 -10.21 30.04
CA GLU A 226 -22.57 -10.48 29.75
C GLU A 226 -23.02 -11.84 30.30
N LEU A 227 -22.22 -12.90 30.08
CA LEU A 227 -22.49 -14.22 30.65
C LEU A 227 -22.55 -14.19 32.19
N LEU A 228 -21.66 -13.44 32.85
CA LEU A 228 -21.71 -13.27 34.32
C LEU A 228 -23.02 -12.59 34.77
N LEU A 229 -23.45 -11.54 34.07
CA LEU A 229 -24.73 -10.88 34.36
C LEU A 229 -25.93 -11.80 34.14
N GLN A 230 -25.92 -12.60 33.08
CA GLN A 230 -26.98 -13.58 32.79
C GLN A 230 -27.05 -14.66 33.88
N VAL A 231 -25.91 -15.20 34.32
CA VAL A 231 -25.85 -16.17 35.44
C VAL A 231 -26.40 -15.54 36.73
N GLY A 232 -26.01 -14.29 37.04
CA GLY A 232 -26.54 -13.56 38.19
C GLY A 232 -28.06 -13.36 38.12
N THR A 233 -28.57 -12.96 36.95
CA THR A 233 -30.00 -12.75 36.70
C THR A 233 -30.78 -14.06 36.87
N PHE A 234 -30.24 -15.18 36.38
CA PHE A 234 -30.85 -16.49 36.56
C PHE A 234 -30.97 -16.87 38.04
N CYS A 235 -29.91 -16.67 38.83
CA CYS A 235 -29.95 -16.93 40.27
C CYS A 235 -31.01 -16.07 41.00
N VAL A 236 -31.11 -14.78 40.65
CA VAL A 236 -32.13 -13.88 41.20
C VAL A 236 -33.54 -14.30 40.76
N ALA A 237 -33.73 -14.71 39.52
CA ALA A 237 -35.04 -15.16 39.01
C ALA A 237 -35.55 -16.41 39.73
N VAL A 238 -34.68 -17.38 40.02
CA VAL A 238 -35.02 -18.56 40.83
C VAL A 238 -35.42 -18.14 42.25
N GLY A 239 -34.67 -17.23 42.87
CA GLY A 239 -35.02 -16.68 44.19
C GLY A 239 -36.35 -15.94 44.20
N ALA A 240 -36.62 -15.12 43.18
CA ALA A 240 -37.87 -14.40 43.01
C ALA A 240 -39.06 -15.33 42.78
N LEU A 241 -38.88 -16.45 42.08
CA LEU A 241 -39.90 -17.48 41.91
C LEU A 241 -40.28 -18.12 43.25
N ILE A 242 -39.28 -18.46 44.09
CA ILE A 242 -39.53 -18.99 45.44
C ILE A 242 -40.26 -17.95 46.29
N ALA A 243 -39.80 -16.70 46.30
CA ALA A 243 -40.47 -15.61 47.01
C ALA A 243 -41.90 -15.39 46.49
N GLY A 244 -42.13 -15.49 45.19
CA GLY A 244 -43.43 -15.37 44.56
C GLY A 244 -44.40 -16.46 45.00
N ILE A 245 -43.98 -17.72 45.04
CA ILE A 245 -44.81 -18.85 45.51
C ILE A 245 -45.28 -18.63 46.95
N PHE A 246 -44.39 -18.18 47.84
CA PHE A 246 -44.73 -17.89 49.24
C PHE A 246 -45.47 -16.55 49.43
N GLY A 247 -45.39 -15.63 48.47
CA GLY A 247 -46.12 -14.37 48.47
C GLY A 247 -47.54 -14.47 47.89
N MET A 248 -47.93 -15.62 47.36
CA MET A 248 -49.30 -15.86 46.88
C MET A 248 -50.26 -16.09 48.06
N ASN A 249 -51.50 -15.61 47.92
CA ASN A 249 -52.57 -15.76 48.91
C ASN A 249 -53.15 -17.20 48.95
N LEU A 250 -52.27 -18.19 49.12
CA LEU A 250 -52.59 -19.60 49.34
C LEU A 250 -52.29 -19.90 50.80
N ARG A 251 -53.18 -20.60 51.52
CA ARG A 251 -52.95 -20.95 52.93
C ARG A 251 -51.70 -21.80 53.09
N SER A 252 -50.57 -21.15 53.34
CA SER A 252 -49.34 -21.78 53.76
C SER A 252 -49.34 -21.71 55.28
N TYR A 253 -49.51 -22.84 55.96
CA TYR A 253 -49.48 -22.94 57.43
C TYR A 253 -48.16 -22.46 58.09
N LEU A 254 -47.26 -21.84 57.32
CA LEU A 254 -45.98 -21.23 57.69
C LEU A 254 -46.08 -19.71 57.90
N GLU A 255 -47.21 -19.07 57.59
CA GLU A 255 -47.41 -17.61 57.67
C GLU A 255 -47.48 -17.06 59.10
N GLU A 256 -47.93 -17.86 60.07
CA GLU A 256 -48.14 -17.42 61.46
C GLU A 256 -46.83 -17.35 62.27
N GLN A 257 -45.72 -17.89 61.75
CA GLN A 257 -44.44 -17.96 62.46
C GLN A 257 -43.45 -16.90 61.95
N ALA A 258 -43.10 -15.93 62.81
CA ALA A 258 -42.09 -14.91 62.51
C ALA A 258 -40.70 -15.52 62.16
N SER A 259 -40.37 -16.71 62.67
CA SER A 259 -39.14 -17.44 62.35
C SER A 259 -39.11 -17.96 60.91
N ALA A 260 -40.24 -18.36 60.34
CA ALA A 260 -40.33 -18.92 58.98
C ALA A 260 -40.02 -17.86 57.92
N PHE A 261 -40.40 -16.60 58.14
CA PHE A 261 -40.08 -15.48 57.26
C PHE A 261 -38.56 -15.23 57.15
N TRP A 262 -37.87 -15.18 58.29
CA TRP A 262 -36.41 -14.97 58.30
C TRP A 262 -35.65 -16.16 57.73
N LEU A 263 -36.13 -17.39 57.95
CA LEU A 263 -35.51 -18.61 57.45
C LEU A 263 -35.65 -18.74 55.92
N THR A 264 -36.82 -18.42 55.37
CA THR A 264 -37.04 -18.40 53.91
C THR A 264 -36.25 -17.30 53.22
N THR A 265 -36.26 -16.08 53.77
CA THR A 265 -35.50 -14.95 53.21
C THR A 265 -33.99 -15.22 53.26
N GLY A 266 -33.47 -15.68 54.39
CA GLY A 266 -32.06 -16.07 54.53
C GLY A 266 -31.68 -17.24 53.61
N GLY A 267 -32.57 -18.24 53.49
CA GLY A 267 -32.39 -19.39 52.60
C GLY A 267 -32.33 -19.00 51.12
N ILE A 268 -33.15 -18.06 50.67
CA ILE A 268 -33.12 -17.54 49.29
C ILE A 268 -31.79 -16.81 49.02
N ILE A 269 -31.34 -15.95 49.93
CA ILE A 269 -30.08 -15.20 49.77
C ILE A 269 -28.87 -16.15 49.73
N ILE A 270 -28.78 -17.08 50.69
CA ILE A 270 -27.69 -18.06 50.77
C ILE A 270 -27.74 -18.99 49.56
N GLY A 271 -28.92 -19.49 49.20
CA GLY A 271 -29.12 -20.37 48.04
C GLY A 271 -28.71 -19.70 46.73
N ALA A 272 -29.08 -18.42 46.54
CA ALA A 272 -28.68 -17.65 45.36
C ALA A 272 -27.16 -17.44 45.30
N ALA A 273 -26.52 -17.13 46.44
CA ALA A 273 -25.06 -16.97 46.52
C ALA A 273 -24.31 -18.28 46.22
N VAL A 274 -24.78 -19.41 46.77
CA VAL A 274 -24.20 -20.74 46.52
C VAL A 274 -24.39 -21.14 45.05
N ALA A 275 -25.59 -20.97 44.49
CA ALA A 275 -25.87 -21.28 43.10
C ALA A 275 -24.99 -20.46 42.16
N PHE A 276 -24.80 -19.16 42.44
CA PHE A 276 -23.91 -18.30 41.68
C PHE A 276 -22.46 -18.78 41.73
N PHE A 277 -21.95 -19.12 42.92
CA PHE A 277 -20.57 -19.58 43.08
C PHE A 277 -20.32 -20.94 42.41
N LEU A 278 -21.29 -21.87 42.48
CA LEU A 278 -21.22 -23.15 41.79
C LEU A 278 -21.19 -22.97 40.27
N MET A 279 -22.09 -22.13 39.73
CA MET A 279 -22.13 -21.84 38.29
C MET A 279 -20.86 -21.12 37.82
N TYR A 280 -20.37 -20.15 38.58
CA TYR A 280 -19.10 -19.47 38.31
C TYR A 280 -17.92 -20.44 38.27
N SER A 281 -17.81 -21.31 39.28
CA SER A 281 -16.75 -22.33 39.37
C SER A 281 -16.81 -23.33 38.21
N TYR A 282 -18.01 -23.76 37.82
CA TYR A 282 -18.22 -24.65 36.67
C TYR A 282 -17.75 -24.02 35.36
N LEU A 283 -18.14 -22.76 35.11
CA LEU A 283 -17.78 -22.05 33.89
C LEU A 283 -16.27 -21.70 33.86
N SER A 284 -15.68 -21.37 35.02
CA SER A 284 -14.24 -21.10 35.15
C SER A 284 -13.40 -22.36 34.87
N ARG A 285 -13.83 -23.54 35.35
CA ARG A 285 -13.15 -24.82 35.04
C ARG A 285 -13.16 -25.17 33.56
N ARG A 286 -14.16 -24.73 32.80
CA ARG A 286 -14.25 -24.96 31.35
C ARG A 286 -13.43 -23.97 30.50
N LYS A 287 -12.69 -23.04 31.12
CA LYS A 287 -11.93 -21.98 30.42
C LYS A 287 -12.77 -21.12 29.47
N ILE A 288 -14.08 -21.07 29.69
CA ILE A 288 -14.97 -20.14 29.00
C ILE A 288 -14.71 -18.72 29.55
N PHE A 289 -14.31 -18.65 30.82
CA PHE A 289 -13.68 -17.51 31.48
C PHE A 289 -12.15 -17.59 31.43
#